data_AF-A0A9E0G8Z6-F1
#
_entry.id   AF-A0A9E0G8Z6-F1
#
_cell.length_a   1.000
_cell.length_b   1.000
_cell.length_c   1.000
_cell.angle_alpha   90.00
_cell.angle_beta   90.00
_cell.angle_gamma   90.00
#
_symmetry.space_group_name_H-M   'P 1'
#
loop_
_entity.id
_entity.type
_entity.pdbx_description
1 polymer ?
#
loop_
_entity_poly.entity_id
_entity_poly.type
_entity_poly.pdbx_seq_one_letter_code
_entity_poly.pdbx_strand_id
1 'polypeptide(L)'
;MKVLPDQRTIAEHQQSGQTLGRGMDFALVVLVFLGIGYGLDRWLGTRPAFTIGLVVFSVVGQFIKMYFEYTATMKVHEAERAAAMQSQPRYKTDGRTADGQAA
;
A
#
# COMPACT_ATOMS: atom_id res chain seq x y z
N MET A 1 8.27 4.97 36.91
CA MET A 1 8.00 5.72 35.66
C MET A 1 7.91 4.73 34.52
N LYS A 2 6.73 4.56 33.93
CA LYS A 2 6.51 3.60 32.83
C LYS A 2 6.95 4.29 31.54
N VAL A 3 8.15 3.95 31.08
CA VAL A 3 8.69 4.42 29.82
C VAL A 3 7.89 3.75 28.72
N LEU A 4 6.92 4.47 28.15
CA LEU A 4 6.24 4.05 26.94
C LEU A 4 7.23 4.24 25.79
N PRO A 5 7.56 3.22 24.99
CA PRO A 5 8.40 3.38 23.82
C PRO A 5 7.75 4.40 22.86
N ASP A 6 8.56 5.31 22.34
CA ASP A 6 8.14 6.35 21.40
C ASP A 6 7.54 5.69 20.15
N GLN A 7 6.28 5.98 19.86
CA GLN A 7 5.51 5.41 18.74
C GLN A 7 6.22 5.58 17.38
N ARG A 8 7.11 6.58 17.27
CA ARG A 8 7.90 6.86 16.07
C ARG A 8 8.84 5.72 15.70
N THR A 9 9.48 5.09 16.68
CA THR A 9 10.45 4.01 16.43
C THR A 9 9.75 2.74 15.90
N ILE A 10 8.53 2.44 16.37
CA ILE A 10 7.77 1.27 15.92
C ILE A 10 7.26 1.45 14.48
N ALA A 11 6.85 2.67 14.11
CA ALA A 11 6.42 2.99 12.76
C ALA A 11 7.56 2.87 11.73
N GLU A 12 8.79 3.28 12.08
CA GLU A 12 9.94 3.20 11.15
C GLU A 12 10.34 1.76 10.81
N HIS A 13 10.34 0.84 11.78
CA HIS A 13 10.63 -0.58 11.54
C HIS A 13 9.54 -1.26 10.68
N GLN A 14 8.28 -0.89 10.89
CA GLN A 14 7.16 -1.43 10.11
C GLN A 14 7.21 -0.96 8.64
N GLN A 15 7.57 0.31 8.42
CA GLN A 15 7.58 0.93 7.11
C GLN A 15 8.76 0.43 6.24
N SER A 16 9.93 0.23 6.85
CA SER A 16 11.11 -0.31 6.16
C SER A 16 10.95 -1.79 5.76
N GLY A 17 10.28 -2.60 6.59
CA GLY A 17 9.93 -3.98 6.24
C GLY A 17 8.95 -4.08 5.06
N GLN A 18 7.99 -3.16 4.97
CA GLN A 18 7.01 -3.13 3.87
C GLN A 18 7.62 -2.72 2.53
N THR A 19 8.53 -1.73 2.52
CA THR A 19 9.21 -1.33 1.27
C THR A 19 10.15 -2.41 0.75
N LEU A 20 10.88 -3.08 1.66
CA LEU A 20 11.78 -4.16 1.30
C LEU A 20 11.01 -5.38 0.77
N GLY A 21 9.90 -5.75 1.42
CA GLY A 21 9.05 -6.85 0.99
C GLY A 21 8.46 -6.64 -0.40
N ARG A 22 8.06 -5.41 -0.73
CA ARG A 22 7.53 -5.07 -2.06
C ARG A 22 8.61 -5.10 -3.15
N GLY A 23 9.84 -4.66 -2.86
CA GLY A 23 10.96 -4.76 -3.80
C GLY A 23 11.37 -6.21 -4.08
N MET A 24 11.34 -7.07 -3.05
CA MET A 24 11.61 -8.49 -3.19
C MET A 24 10.54 -9.20 -4.03
N ASP A 25 9.25 -8.91 -3.81
CA ASP A 25 8.15 -9.45 -4.61
C ASP A 25 8.32 -9.07 -6.09
N PHE A 26 8.68 -7.82 -6.37
CA PHE A 26 8.99 -7.35 -7.73
C PHE A 26 10.16 -8.10 -8.36
N ALA A 27 11.28 -8.23 -7.63
CA ALA A 27 12.46 -8.93 -8.12
C ALA A 27 12.15 -10.41 -8.44
N LEU A 28 11.40 -11.09 -7.58
CA LEU A 28 11.00 -12.49 -7.77
C LEU A 28 10.13 -12.65 -9.02
N VAL A 29 9.13 -11.79 -9.21
CA VAL A 29 8.27 -11.83 -10.39
C VAL A 29 9.09 -11.60 -11.67
N VAL A 30 9.96 -10.60 -11.71
CA VAL A 30 10.83 -10.35 -12.87
C VAL A 30 11.77 -11.53 -13.13
N LEU A 31 12.36 -12.12 -12.07
CA LEU A 31 13.28 -13.26 -12.18
C LEU A 31 12.59 -14.50 -12.75
N VAL A 32 11.34 -14.77 -12.35
CA VAL A 32 10.53 -15.86 -12.91
C VAL A 32 10.30 -15.65 -14.41
N PHE A 33 9.87 -14.46 -14.83
CA PHE A 33 9.64 -14.16 -16.24
C PHE A 33 10.93 -14.18 -17.08
N LEU A 34 12.05 -13.71 -16.50
CA LEU A 34 13.37 -13.79 -17.10
C LEU A 34 13.77 -15.26 -17.32
N GLY A 35 13.60 -16.13 -16.31
CA GLY A 35 13.92 -17.54 -16.39
C GLY A 35 13.08 -18.28 -17.44
N ILE A 36 11.77 -18.01 -17.47
CA ILE A 36 10.86 -18.58 -18.47
C ILE A 36 11.25 -18.12 -19.88
N GLY A 37 11.48 -16.82 -20.06
CA GLY A 37 11.87 -16.27 -21.35
C GLY A 37 13.21 -16.80 -21.85
N TYR A 38 14.18 -16.94 -20.96
CA TYR A 38 15.48 -17.52 -21.31
C TYR A 38 15.35 -18.99 -21.74
N GLY A 39 14.52 -19.76 -21.03
CA GLY A 39 14.21 -21.14 -21.40
C GLY A 39 13.54 -21.24 -22.79
N LEU A 40 12.56 -20.37 -23.06
CA LEU A 40 11.90 -20.31 -24.37
C LEU A 40 12.88 -19.93 -25.48
N ASP A 41 13.65 -18.86 -25.32
CA ASP A 41 14.62 -18.42 -26.33
C ASP A 41 15.64 -19.53 -26.64
N ARG A 42 16.09 -20.28 -25.61
CA ARG A 42 17.03 -21.39 -25.76
C ARG A 42 16.43 -22.60 -26.49
N TRP A 43 15.13 -22.83 -26.33
CA TRP A 43 14.42 -23.96 -26.95
C TRP A 43 14.00 -23.66 -28.39
N LEU A 44 13.55 -22.43 -28.67
CA LEU A 44 13.17 -21.98 -30.01
C LEU A 44 14.36 -21.49 -30.86
N GLY A 45 15.55 -21.38 -30.27
CA GLY A 45 16.75 -20.88 -30.96
C GLY A 45 16.62 -19.42 -31.39
N THR A 46 15.67 -18.69 -30.81
CA THR A 46 15.46 -17.28 -31.09
C THR A 46 16.49 -16.46 -30.30
N ARG A 47 17.06 -15.44 -30.95
CA ARG A 47 17.78 -14.35 -30.26
C ARG A 47 16.89 -13.82 -29.13
N PRO A 48 17.40 -13.19 -28.04
CA PRO A 48 16.72 -13.04 -26.74
C PRO A 48 15.45 -12.16 -26.74
N ALA A 49 14.50 -12.46 -27.62
CA ALA A 49 13.35 -11.65 -27.96
C ALA A 49 12.17 -12.02 -27.07
N PHE A 50 11.96 -13.32 -26.79
CA PHE A 50 10.95 -13.74 -25.83
C PHE A 50 11.34 -13.34 -24.41
N THR A 51 12.62 -13.43 -24.04
CA THR A 51 13.12 -12.93 -22.75
C THR A 51 12.81 -11.45 -22.57
N ILE A 52 13.19 -10.61 -23.54
CA ILE A 52 12.94 -9.17 -23.46
C ILE A 52 11.44 -8.89 -23.40
N GLY A 53 10.65 -9.53 -24.27
CA GLY A 53 9.19 -9.36 -24.28
C GLY A 53 8.53 -9.74 -22.95
N LEU A 54 8.92 -10.88 -22.37
CA LEU A 54 8.37 -11.37 -21.11
C LEU A 54 8.79 -10.52 -19.91
N VAL A 55 10.03 -10.03 -19.88
CA VAL A 55 10.48 -9.10 -18.83
C VAL A 55 9.73 -7.78 -18.92
N VAL A 56 9.57 -7.21 -20.11
CA VAL A 56 8.78 -5.98 -20.31
C VAL A 56 7.33 -6.21 -19.88
N PHE A 57 6.73 -7.33 -20.27
CA PHE A 57 5.39 -7.72 -19.86
C PHE A 57 5.26 -7.85 -18.33
N SER A 58 6.24 -8.46 -17.66
CA SER A 58 6.31 -8.58 -16.21
C SER A 58 6.30 -7.21 -15.52
N VAL A 59 7.13 -6.29 -16.00
CA VAL A 59 7.20 -4.92 -15.48
C VAL A 59 5.87 -4.19 -15.65
N VAL A 60 5.26 -4.26 -16.84
CA VAL A 60 3.94 -3.65 -17.11
C VAL A 60 2.86 -4.26 -16.21
N GLY A 61 2.83 -5.58 -16.05
CA GLY A 61 1.91 -6.28 -15.15
C GLY A 61 2.05 -5.83 -13.70
N GLN A 62 3.29 -5.58 -13.24
CA GLN A 62 3.55 -5.02 -11.91
C GLN A 62 3.00 -3.59 -11.74
N PHE A 63 3.13 -2.73 -12.75
CA PHE A 63 2.52 -1.40 -12.73
C PHE A 63 0.99 -1.47 -12.68
N ILE A 64 0.39 -2.39 -13.43
CA ILE A 64 -1.06 -2.64 -13.39
C ILE A 64 -1.49 -3.12 -12.00
N LYS A 65 -0.79 -4.11 -11.43
CA LYS A 65 -1.03 -4.59 -10.05
C LYS A 65 -0.97 -3.43 -9.05
N MET A 66 0.04 -2.56 -9.16
CA MET A 66 0.18 -1.40 -8.29
C MET A 66 -1.00 -0.43 -8.42
N TYR A 67 -1.49 -0.18 -9.64
CA TYR A 67 -2.66 0.66 -9.87
C TYR A 67 -3.94 0.09 -9.22
N PHE A 68 -4.15 -1.22 -9.36
CA PHE A 68 -5.31 -1.90 -8.75
C PHE A 68 -5.21 -1.99 -7.23
N GLU A 69 -4.04 -2.34 -6.68
CA GLU A 69 -3.79 -2.35 -5.23
C GLU A 69 -4.07 -0.97 -4.64
N TYR A 70 -3.53 0.10 -5.25
CA TYR A 70 -3.75 1.47 -4.80
C TYR A 70 -5.24 1.85 -4.79
N THR A 71 -5.97 1.51 -5.86
CA THR A 71 -7.41 1.77 -5.96
C THR A 71 -8.21 0.97 -4.92
N ALA A 72 -7.82 -0.28 -4.64
CA ALA A 72 -8.45 -1.11 -3.63
C ALA A 72 -8.20 -0.58 -2.20
N THR A 73 -6.97 -0.15 -1.92
CA THR A 73 -6.58 0.42 -0.62
C THR A 73 -7.34 1.71 -0.31
N MET A 74 -7.56 2.59 -1.30
CA MET A 74 -8.33 3.83 -1.11
C MET A 74 -9.77 3.56 -0.64
N LYS A 75 -10.44 2.54 -1.19
CA LYS A 75 -11.80 2.16 -0.78
C LYS A 75 -11.86 1.69 0.68
N VAL A 76 -10.81 1.03 1.16
CA VAL A 76 -10.73 0.58 2.56
C VAL A 76 -10.59 1.77 3.50
N HIS A 77 -9.70 2.71 3.19
CA HIS A 77 -9.51 3.90 4.03
C HIS A 77 -10.72 4.84 4.01
N GLU A 78 -11.43 4.94 2.88
CA GLU A 78 -12.69 5.69 2.82
C GLU A 78 -13.78 5.03 3.67
N ALA A 79 -13.90 3.69 3.64
CA ALA A 79 -14.83 2.96 4.49
C ALA A 79 -14.49 3.10 5.99
N GLU A 80 -13.21 3.04 6.35
CA GLU A 80 -12.76 3.25 7.74
C GLU A 80 -13.03 4.70 8.21
N ARG A 81 -12.79 5.70 7.37
CA ARG A 81 -13.08 7.11 7.70
C ARG A 81 -14.58 7.35 7.82
N ALA A 82 -15.39 6.75 6.97
CA ALA A 82 -16.85 6.83 7.07
C ALA A 82 -17.37 6.18 8.38
N ALA A 83 -16.83 5.02 8.76
CA ALA A 83 -17.16 4.38 10.03
C ALA A 83 -16.70 5.19 11.26
N ALA A 84 -15.53 5.83 11.19
CA ALA A 84 -15.01 6.70 12.24
C ALA A 84 -15.77 8.03 12.36
N MET A 85 -16.30 8.57 11.25
CA MET A 85 -17.17 9.75 11.27
C MET A 85 -18.55 9.44 11.86
N GLN A 86 -19.06 8.21 11.68
CA GLN A 86 -20.34 7.79 12.26
C GLN A 86 -20.27 7.59 13.79
N SER A 87 -19.09 7.30 14.34
CA SER A 87 -18.90 7.06 15.77
C SER A 87 -18.53 8.30 16.59
N GLN A 88 -18.36 9.47 15.96
CA GLN A 88 -18.10 10.71 16.69
C GLN A 88 -19.43 11.25 17.25
N PRO A 89 -19.70 11.15 18.57
CA PRO A 89 -20.92 11.70 19.14
C PRO A 89 -20.88 13.20 18.92
N ARG A 90 -21.83 13.69 18.12
CA ARG A 90 -22.07 15.11 17.87
C ARG A 90 -22.21 15.80 19.23
N TYR A 91 -21.13 16.37 19.74
CA TYR A 91 -21.16 17.18 20.95
C TYR A 91 -22.10 18.34 20.62
N LYS A 92 -23.35 18.23 21.08
CA LYS A 92 -24.31 19.31 21.09
C LYS A 92 -23.62 20.44 21.85
N THR A 93 -23.08 21.38 21.11
CA THR A 93 -22.90 22.75 21.54
C THR A 93 -24.32 23.31 21.64
N ASP A 94 -25.01 22.91 22.71
CA ASP A 94 -26.31 23.45 23.06
C ASP A 94 -26.04 24.84 23.64
N GLY A 95 -26.45 25.85 22.88
CA GLY A 95 -26.25 27.26 23.17
C GLY A 95 -27.05 27.69 24.40
N ARG A 96 -26.47 27.56 25.59
CA ARG A 96 -26.92 28.31 26.77
C ARG A 96 -25.99 29.49 27.05
N THR A 97 -25.96 30.41 26.09
CA THR A 97 -25.87 31.85 26.35
C THR A 97 -27.27 32.33 26.77
N ALA A 98 -27.56 32.25 28.06
CA ALA A 98 -28.70 32.81 28.80
C ALA A 98 -28.70 32.00 30.10
N ASP A 99 -28.12 32.47 31.20
CA ASP A 99 -28.78 33.44 32.07
C ASP A 99 -27.73 34.14 32.95
N GLY A 100 -27.96 35.43 33.23
CA GLY A 100 -27.05 36.34 33.92
C GLY A 100 -26.58 35.83 35.28
N GLN A 101 -25.38 36.17 35.74
CA GLN A 101 -24.91 37.56 35.89
C GLN A 101 -25.98 38.46 36.53
N ALA A 102 -26.44 38.06 37.71
CA ALA A 102 -27.02 38.90 38.75
C ALA A 102 -26.91 38.09 40.06
N ALA A 103 -26.48 38.58 41.20
CA ALA A 103 -25.95 39.87 41.65
C ALA A 103 -25.21 39.57 42.96
#